data_AF-A0A963ZKW3-F1
#
_entry.id   AF-A0A963ZKW3-F1
#
_cell.length_a   1.000
_cell.length_b   1.000
_cell.length_c   1.000
_cell.angle_alpha   90.00
_cell.angle_beta   90.00
_cell.angle_gamma   90.00
#
_symmetry.space_group_name_H-M   'P 1'
#
loop_
_entity.id
_entity.type
_entity.pdbx_description
1 polymer ?
#
loop_
_entity_poly.entity_id
_entity_poly.type
_entity_poly.pdbx_seq_one_letter_code
_entity_poly.pdbx_strand_id
1 'polypeptide(L)'
;MASIVLVGELGVVEAAATHISEEVELLTLANDDAPSAESRLKRVETFKEIADNPAAVLLLATRDDGEIESTLALLDEELSGTGILLFVNTLFMTATEVSALVGNRFPVIGISWIPELTNVGELLEAAPALQVSSEDAARAIDLLNSLIPGEVEQVEDRVALVSARILAMIINEAAFAVMEDVADASDIDTAMKLGTNYPEGPLAWVDRIGADVIVGILYALHEEYGEERYRPCVLLKQYARAGKSFV
;
A
#
# COMPACT_ATOMS: atom_id res chain seq x y z
N MET A 1 23.67 -11.63 -1.41
CA MET A 1 22.33 -11.33 -1.92
C MET A 1 21.77 -10.21 -1.05
N ALA A 2 20.97 -9.31 -1.58
CA ALA A 2 20.26 -8.31 -0.79
C ALA A 2 19.33 -9.01 0.21
N SER A 3 19.34 -8.61 1.48
CA SER A 3 18.29 -9.05 2.41
C SER A 3 17.04 -8.19 2.18
N ILE A 4 15.86 -8.77 2.20
CA ILE A 4 14.61 -7.99 2.07
C ILE A 4 14.01 -7.90 3.46
N VAL A 5 13.69 -6.70 3.92
CA VAL A 5 13.07 -6.48 5.23
C VAL A 5 11.72 -5.79 5.05
N LEU A 6 10.66 -6.44 5.51
CA LEU A 6 9.32 -5.87 5.51
C LEU A 6 9.07 -5.19 6.85
N VAL A 7 8.59 -3.95 6.82
CA VAL A 7 8.28 -3.17 8.02
C VAL A 7 6.84 -2.69 8.00
N GLY A 8 6.11 -2.99 9.07
CA GLY A 8 4.70 -2.64 9.17
C GLY A 8 3.95 -3.41 10.23
N GLU A 9 2.62 -3.35 10.15
CA GLU A 9 1.72 -4.20 10.92
C GLU A 9 1.91 -5.67 10.53
N LEU A 10 1.86 -6.58 11.51
CA LEU A 10 2.17 -8.01 11.30
C LEU A 10 1.37 -8.63 10.14
N GLY A 11 0.04 -8.44 10.13
CA GLY A 11 -0.82 -9.02 9.10
C GLY A 11 -0.52 -8.46 7.70
N VAL A 12 -0.08 -7.20 7.62
CA VAL A 12 0.26 -6.55 6.35
C VAL A 12 1.60 -7.07 5.82
N VAL A 13 2.61 -7.17 6.67
CA VAL A 13 3.92 -7.70 6.25
C VAL A 13 3.89 -9.19 5.95
N GLU A 14 3.07 -9.97 6.66
CA GLU A 14 2.82 -11.38 6.33
C GLU A 14 2.18 -11.52 4.95
N ALA A 15 1.14 -10.73 4.67
CA ALA A 15 0.51 -10.74 3.35
C ALA A 15 1.47 -10.28 2.24
N ALA A 16 2.42 -9.38 2.53
CA ALA A 16 3.40 -8.97 1.53
C ALA A 16 4.42 -10.09 1.28
N ALA A 17 4.84 -10.78 2.34
CA ALA A 17 5.79 -11.89 2.26
C ALA A 17 5.30 -13.03 1.36
N THR A 18 3.99 -13.33 1.32
CA THR A 18 3.46 -14.40 0.46
C THR A 18 3.60 -14.11 -1.03
N HIS A 19 3.84 -12.86 -1.43
CA HIS A 19 3.96 -12.42 -2.82
C HIS A 19 5.41 -12.15 -3.24
N ILE A 20 6.37 -12.32 -2.33
CA ILE A 20 7.80 -12.16 -2.60
C ILE A 20 8.41 -13.54 -2.83
N SER A 21 9.11 -13.70 -3.95
CA SER A 21 9.68 -14.98 -4.38
C SER A 21 10.87 -15.43 -3.50
N GLU A 22 11.58 -14.49 -2.89
CA GLU A 22 12.80 -14.67 -2.10
C GLU A 22 12.54 -14.90 -0.60
N GLU A 23 13.59 -15.12 0.20
CA GLU A 23 13.47 -15.07 1.66
C GLU A 23 13.37 -13.63 2.16
N VAL A 24 12.48 -13.39 3.13
CA VAL A 24 12.24 -12.06 3.70
C VAL A 24 12.39 -12.07 5.21
N GLU A 25 12.93 -10.98 5.74
CA GLU A 25 12.96 -10.67 7.16
C GLU A 25 11.80 -9.73 7.51
N LEU A 26 11.26 -9.83 8.72
CA LEU A 26 10.14 -9.04 9.20
C LEU A 26 10.56 -8.20 10.40
N LEU A 27 10.22 -6.92 10.37
CA LEU A 27 10.33 -6.03 11.53
C LEU A 27 8.95 -5.40 11.77
N THR A 28 8.27 -5.85 12.83
CA THR A 28 6.92 -5.39 13.18
C THR A 28 6.98 -4.11 14.01
N LEU A 29 6.09 -3.15 13.73
CA LEU A 29 6.06 -1.86 14.45
C LEU A 29 5.36 -1.94 15.82
N ALA A 30 4.57 -3.00 16.06
CA ALA A 30 3.91 -3.29 17.34
C ALA A 30 4.52 -4.52 18.04
N ASN A 31 4.45 -4.52 19.38
CA ASN A 31 4.69 -5.70 20.23
C ASN A 31 3.52 -6.69 20.11
N ASP A 32 3.24 -7.18 18.91
CA ASP A 32 2.28 -8.27 18.74
C ASP A 32 2.98 -9.61 18.96
N ASP A 33 2.62 -10.25 20.08
CA ASP A 33 2.99 -11.61 20.48
C ASP A 33 2.10 -12.65 19.77
N ALA A 34 1.88 -12.51 18.46
CA ALA A 34 1.17 -13.51 17.67
C ALA A 34 2.17 -14.48 17.01
N PRO A 35 1.95 -15.80 17.07
CA PRO A 35 2.82 -16.77 16.41
C PRO A 35 2.53 -16.82 14.92
N SER A 36 3.49 -16.46 14.06
CA SER A 36 3.37 -16.70 12.61
C SER A 36 4.00 -18.01 12.17
N ALA A 37 3.35 -18.65 11.20
CA ALA A 37 3.42 -20.08 10.92
C ALA A 37 4.24 -20.46 9.67
N GLU A 38 5.18 -19.63 9.20
CA GLU A 38 5.93 -19.96 7.96
C GLU A 38 7.45 -19.97 8.15
N SER A 39 8.08 -21.04 7.67
CA SER A 39 9.52 -21.32 7.80
C SER A 39 10.45 -20.38 7.03
N ARG A 40 9.92 -19.31 6.42
CA ARG A 40 10.63 -18.33 5.56
C ARG A 40 10.74 -16.94 6.17
N LEU A 41 10.15 -16.70 7.34
CA LEU A 41 10.09 -15.39 7.99
C LEU A 41 11.09 -15.33 9.14
N LYS A 42 12.10 -14.46 9.03
CA LYS A 42 13.03 -14.19 10.12
C LYS A 42 12.67 -12.85 10.77
N ARG A 43 12.43 -12.85 12.08
CA ARG A 43 12.17 -11.61 12.83
C ARG A 43 13.47 -10.84 13.04
N VAL A 44 13.45 -9.55 12.71
CA VAL A 44 14.46 -8.56 13.06
C VAL A 44 13.90 -7.76 14.23
N GLU A 45 14.71 -7.53 15.27
CA GLU A 45 14.24 -6.83 16.46
C GLU A 45 14.48 -5.31 16.38
N THR A 46 15.45 -4.86 15.57
CA THR A 46 15.84 -3.44 15.49
C THR A 46 16.30 -3.03 14.08
N PHE A 47 16.12 -1.75 13.73
CA PHE A 47 16.69 -1.18 12.50
C PHE A 47 18.21 -1.30 12.43
N LYS A 48 18.90 -1.36 13.58
CA LYS A 48 20.35 -1.53 13.64
C LYS A 48 20.84 -2.85 13.00
N GLU A 49 20.07 -3.93 13.13
CA GLU A 49 20.39 -5.20 12.47
C GLU A 49 20.29 -5.10 10.93
N ILE A 50 19.44 -4.20 10.44
CA ILE A 50 19.30 -3.91 9.01
C ILE A 50 20.49 -3.06 8.52
N ALA A 51 20.93 -2.09 9.32
CA ALA A 51 22.07 -1.22 8.98
C ALA A 51 23.37 -2.00 8.72
N ASP A 52 23.56 -3.12 9.43
CA ASP A 52 24.70 -4.02 9.25
C ASP A 52 24.64 -4.79 7.90
N ASN A 53 23.54 -4.66 7.14
CA ASN A 53 23.35 -5.25 5.82
C ASN A 53 22.81 -4.22 4.79
N PRO A 54 23.70 -3.38 4.21
CA PRO A 54 23.34 -2.23 3.38
C PRO A 54 22.63 -2.57 2.06
N ALA A 55 22.55 -3.85 1.71
CA ALA A 55 21.77 -4.31 0.57
C ALA A 55 20.29 -4.49 0.90
N ALA A 56 19.83 -4.02 2.07
CA ALA A 56 18.45 -4.19 2.50
C ALA A 56 17.44 -3.47 1.60
N VAL A 57 16.27 -4.08 1.45
CA VAL A 57 15.09 -3.52 0.77
C VAL A 57 14.02 -3.35 1.83
N LEU A 58 13.57 -2.13 2.07
CA LEU A 58 12.51 -1.89 3.04
C LEU A 58 11.16 -1.70 2.37
N LEU A 59 10.13 -2.41 2.80
CA LEU A 59 8.75 -2.20 2.37
C LEU A 59 7.92 -1.69 3.55
N LEU A 60 7.49 -0.43 3.50
CA LEU A 60 6.63 0.17 4.51
C LEU A 60 5.16 0.03 4.15
N ALA A 61 4.42 -0.69 4.99
CA ALA A 61 3.00 -0.93 4.80
C ALA A 61 2.26 -0.76 6.13
N THR A 62 1.70 0.42 6.36
CA THR A 62 0.83 0.73 7.51
C THR A 62 -0.41 1.46 7.01
N ARG A 63 -1.48 1.37 7.78
CA ARG A 63 -2.79 1.98 7.52
C ARG A 63 -2.99 3.29 8.28
N ASP A 64 -2.01 3.70 9.10
CA ASP A 64 -2.07 4.87 9.98
C ASP A 64 -0.93 5.86 9.68
N ASP A 65 -1.30 7.07 9.24
CA ASP A 65 -0.36 8.14 8.91
C ASP A 65 0.59 8.48 10.08
N GLY A 66 0.12 8.39 11.34
CA GLY A 66 0.95 8.65 12.51
C GLY A 66 2.00 7.57 12.77
N GLU A 67 1.70 6.32 12.41
CA GLU A 67 2.68 5.23 12.45
C GLU A 67 3.71 5.37 11.33
N ILE A 68 3.32 5.88 10.15
CA ILE A 68 4.26 6.14 9.06
C ILE A 68 5.33 7.14 9.50
N GLU A 69 4.94 8.32 9.98
CA GLU A 69 5.90 9.37 10.33
C GLU A 69 6.90 8.93 11.41
N SER A 70 6.41 8.27 12.46
CA SER A 70 7.27 7.77 13.55
C SER A 70 8.23 6.68 13.06
N THR A 71 7.77 5.81 12.16
CA THR A 71 8.61 4.79 11.53
C THR A 71 9.66 5.41 10.61
N LEU A 72 9.28 6.38 9.79
CA LEU A 72 10.20 7.10 8.91
C LEU A 72 11.26 7.86 9.69
N ALA A 73 10.91 8.43 10.85
CA ALA A 73 11.86 9.10 11.72
C ALA A 73 12.92 8.13 12.28
N LEU A 74 12.49 6.95 12.76
CA LEU A 74 13.39 5.91 13.26
C LEU A 74 14.29 5.37 12.13
N LEU A 75 13.74 5.22 10.92
CA LEU A 75 14.48 4.82 9.74
C LEU A 75 15.57 5.82 9.34
N ASP A 76 15.24 7.11 9.33
CA ASP A 76 16.21 8.16 9.03
C ASP A 76 17.34 8.16 10.07
N GLU A 77 17.01 8.01 11.36
CA GLU A 77 18.01 7.98 12.43
C GLU A 77 18.97 6.78 12.31
N GLU A 78 18.45 5.58 12.08
CA GLU A 78 19.23 4.34 12.19
C GLU A 78 19.87 3.88 10.87
N LEU A 79 19.24 4.19 9.72
CA LEU A 79 19.67 3.65 8.41
C LEU A 79 20.33 4.69 7.49
N SER A 80 20.49 5.93 7.94
CA SER A 80 21.16 7.00 7.19
C SER A 80 22.53 6.57 6.65
N GLY A 81 22.73 6.71 5.33
CA GLY A 81 24.04 6.49 4.69
C GLY A 81 24.39 5.03 4.38
N THR A 82 23.45 4.11 4.55
CA THR A 82 23.61 2.68 4.22
C THR A 82 23.50 2.38 2.72
N GLY A 83 22.87 3.25 1.93
CA GLY A 83 22.62 3.01 0.49
C GLY A 83 21.44 2.08 0.19
N ILE A 84 20.63 1.79 1.21
CA ILE A 84 19.39 1.00 1.15
C ILE A 84 18.38 1.62 0.18
N LEU A 85 17.65 0.76 -0.53
CA LEU A 85 16.46 1.17 -1.30
C LEU A 85 15.23 1.10 -0.41
N LEU A 86 14.44 2.17 -0.42
CA LEU A 86 13.22 2.27 0.37
C LEU A 86 12.01 2.20 -0.57
N PHE A 87 11.19 1.16 -0.41
CA PHE A 87 9.90 1.04 -1.06
C PHE A 87 8.78 1.35 -0.06
N VAL A 88 7.86 2.21 -0.44
CA VAL A 88 6.78 2.66 0.46
C VAL A 88 5.43 2.50 -0.19
N ASN A 89 4.45 2.00 0.56
CA ASN A 89 3.09 1.95 0.05
C ASN A 89 2.51 3.37 0.00
N THR A 90 2.18 3.85 -1.21
CA THR A 90 1.79 5.24 -1.49
C THR A 90 0.28 5.46 -1.57
N LEU A 91 -0.49 4.66 -0.83
CA LEU A 91 -1.96 4.78 -0.80
C LEU A 91 -2.43 6.12 -0.23
N PHE A 92 -1.70 6.68 0.73
CA PHE A 92 -2.10 7.88 1.47
C PHE A 92 -1.15 9.07 1.28
N MET A 93 0.05 8.85 0.74
CA MET A 93 1.06 9.88 0.51
C MET A 93 1.93 9.57 -0.70
N THR A 94 2.63 10.57 -1.23
CA THR A 94 3.52 10.38 -2.39
C THR A 94 4.90 9.86 -1.98
N ALA A 95 5.62 9.22 -2.91
CA ALA A 95 7.01 8.83 -2.68
C ALA A 95 7.91 10.05 -2.47
N THR A 96 7.62 11.14 -3.18
CA THR A 96 8.29 12.44 -3.07
C THR A 96 8.17 13.03 -1.67
N GLU A 97 6.98 12.98 -1.09
CA GLU A 97 6.72 13.43 0.27
C GLU A 97 7.48 12.59 1.29
N VAL A 98 7.42 11.26 1.17
CA VAL A 98 8.20 10.35 2.02
C VAL A 98 9.69 10.66 1.90
N SER A 99 10.20 10.83 0.68
CA SER A 99 11.62 11.16 0.45
C SER A 99 12.03 12.44 1.17
N ALA A 100 11.15 13.46 1.20
CA ALA A 100 11.40 14.69 1.94
C ALA A 100 11.42 14.48 3.46
N LEU A 101 10.51 13.65 4.00
CA LEU A 101 10.45 13.33 5.44
C LEU A 101 11.72 12.61 5.94
N VAL A 102 12.32 11.76 5.10
CA VAL A 102 13.60 11.08 5.39
C VAL A 102 14.83 11.85 4.89
N GLY A 103 14.71 13.18 4.74
CA GLY A 103 15.82 14.06 4.39
C GLY A 103 16.50 13.78 3.05
N ASN A 104 15.82 13.09 2.13
CA ASN A 104 16.31 12.62 0.82
C ASN A 104 17.55 11.72 0.93
N ARG A 105 17.68 10.96 2.02
CA ARG A 105 18.85 10.10 2.27
C ARG A 105 18.79 8.72 1.62
N PHE A 106 17.61 8.34 1.14
CA PHE A 106 17.34 7.06 0.52
C PHE A 106 16.76 7.29 -0.88
N PRO A 107 17.06 6.43 -1.86
CA PRO A 107 16.24 6.35 -3.06
C PRO A 107 14.89 5.75 -2.68
N VAL A 108 13.84 6.58 -2.71
CA VAL A 108 12.48 6.21 -2.32
C VAL A 108 11.65 5.91 -3.55
N ILE A 109 11.07 4.71 -3.60
CA ILE A 109 10.14 4.29 -4.64
C ILE A 109 8.78 4.04 -4.02
N GLY A 110 7.77 4.76 -4.48
CA GLY A 110 6.39 4.47 -4.14
C GLY A 110 5.92 3.22 -4.84
N ILE A 111 5.13 2.41 -4.14
CA ILE A 111 4.39 1.30 -4.72
C ILE A 111 2.91 1.44 -4.39
N SER A 112 2.02 0.89 -5.22
CA SER A 112 0.60 0.74 -4.89
C SER A 112 0.30 -0.73 -4.71
N TRP A 113 0.09 -1.14 -3.47
CA TRP A 113 -0.20 -2.53 -3.13
C TRP A 113 -1.33 -2.61 -2.11
N ILE A 114 -2.36 -3.39 -2.45
CA ILE A 114 -3.49 -3.72 -1.59
C ILE A 114 -3.50 -5.25 -1.44
N PRO A 115 -3.03 -5.80 -0.31
CA PRO A 115 -2.89 -7.25 -0.11
C PRO A 115 -4.16 -8.03 -0.40
N GLU A 116 -5.32 -7.45 -0.12
CA GLU A 116 -6.61 -8.07 -0.28
C GLU A 116 -6.99 -8.31 -1.76
N LEU A 117 -6.31 -7.64 -2.70
CA LEU A 117 -6.58 -7.69 -4.14
C LEU A 117 -5.62 -8.58 -4.92
N THR A 118 -4.73 -9.30 -4.27
CA THR A 118 -3.58 -9.96 -4.91
C THR A 118 -3.91 -11.09 -5.88
N ASN A 119 -5.17 -11.51 -5.97
CA ASN A 119 -5.65 -12.47 -6.97
C ASN A 119 -6.10 -11.83 -8.30
N VAL A 120 -5.97 -10.50 -8.45
CA VAL A 120 -6.28 -9.79 -9.70
C VAL A 120 -4.98 -9.45 -10.42
N GLY A 121 -4.53 -10.34 -11.32
CA GLY A 121 -3.70 -9.98 -12.48
C GLY A 121 -2.30 -9.43 -12.20
N GLU A 122 -1.60 -9.96 -11.19
CA GLU A 122 -0.13 -9.87 -11.00
C GLU A 122 0.51 -8.56 -11.52
N LEU A 123 0.02 -7.41 -11.04
CA LEU A 123 0.51 -6.08 -11.39
C LEU A 123 0.91 -5.34 -10.11
N LEU A 124 2.11 -4.76 -10.11
CA LEU A 124 2.55 -3.80 -9.10
C LEU A 124 2.84 -2.47 -9.78
N GLU A 125 2.18 -1.40 -9.36
CA GLU A 125 2.52 -0.05 -9.82
C GLU A 125 3.67 0.49 -8.97
N ALA A 126 4.66 1.11 -9.62
CA ALA A 126 5.81 1.71 -8.95
C ALA A 126 6.10 3.12 -9.48
N ALA A 127 6.47 4.03 -8.58
CA ALA A 127 6.73 5.43 -8.90
C ALA A 127 7.95 5.94 -8.12
N PRO A 128 9.09 6.22 -8.78
CA PRO A 128 10.21 6.86 -8.12
C PRO A 128 9.86 8.26 -7.62
N ALA A 129 10.31 8.61 -6.42
CA ALA A 129 10.22 9.98 -5.91
C ALA A 129 10.99 10.96 -6.82
N LEU A 130 10.58 12.23 -6.85
CA LEU A 130 11.21 13.27 -7.70
C LEU A 130 12.72 13.44 -7.44
N GLN A 131 13.17 13.12 -6.23
CA GLN A 131 14.56 13.26 -5.79
C GLN A 131 15.45 12.10 -6.24
N VAL A 132 14.87 11.01 -6.75
CA VAL A 132 15.59 9.80 -7.11
C VAL A 132 16.29 9.96 -8.45
N SER A 133 17.55 9.53 -8.51
CA SER A 133 18.32 9.51 -9.76
C SER A 133 17.74 8.50 -10.75
N SER A 134 17.91 8.73 -12.05
CA SER A 134 17.47 7.76 -13.06
C SER A 134 18.16 6.39 -12.92
N GLU A 135 19.38 6.37 -12.41
CA GLU A 135 20.15 5.13 -12.16
C GLU A 135 19.56 4.33 -10.99
N ASP A 136 19.26 5.00 -9.87
CA ASP A 136 18.63 4.34 -8.73
C ASP A 136 17.20 3.90 -9.02
N ALA A 137 16.45 4.72 -9.78
CA ALA A 137 15.11 4.35 -10.24
C ALA A 137 15.17 3.06 -11.08
N ALA A 138 16.06 2.98 -12.08
CA ALA A 138 16.22 1.79 -12.89
C ALA A 138 16.62 0.57 -12.05
N ARG A 139 17.60 0.72 -11.14
CA ARG A 139 18.02 -0.34 -10.21
C ARG A 139 16.88 -0.85 -9.34
N ALA A 140 16.02 0.04 -8.85
CA ALA A 140 14.91 -0.32 -7.99
C ALA A 140 13.77 -1.01 -8.75
N ILE A 141 13.47 -0.56 -9.98
CA ILE A 141 12.49 -1.22 -10.84
C ILE A 141 12.97 -2.62 -11.26
N ASP A 142 14.24 -2.76 -11.64
CA ASP A 142 14.84 -4.07 -11.96
C ASP A 142 14.74 -5.03 -10.76
N LEU A 143 14.96 -4.51 -9.56
CA LEU A 143 14.81 -5.28 -8.32
C LEU A 143 13.36 -5.74 -8.12
N LEU A 144 12.37 -4.84 -8.20
CA LEU A 144 10.95 -5.21 -8.05
C LEU A 144 10.54 -6.30 -9.05
N ASN A 145 10.96 -6.19 -10.30
CA ASN A 145 10.69 -7.20 -11.35
C ASN A 145 11.30 -8.57 -11.02
N SER A 146 12.36 -8.63 -10.22
CA SER A 146 12.95 -9.90 -9.78
C SER A 146 12.27 -10.51 -8.54
N LEU A 147 11.65 -9.67 -7.71
CA LEU A 147 11.06 -10.07 -6.42
C LEU A 147 9.59 -10.48 -6.54
N ILE A 148 8.87 -9.85 -7.46
CA ILE A 148 7.42 -10.04 -7.64
C ILE A 148 7.22 -10.93 -8.89
N PRO A 149 6.35 -11.95 -8.83
CA PRO A 149 6.11 -12.83 -9.99
C PRO A 149 5.44 -12.14 -11.19
N GLY A 150 4.82 -10.97 -10.95
CA GLY A 150 4.04 -10.21 -11.90
C GLY A 150 4.79 -9.12 -12.67
N GLU A 151 4.01 -8.28 -13.36
CA GLU A 151 4.50 -7.10 -14.05
C GLU A 151 4.63 -5.92 -13.09
N VAL A 152 5.74 -5.18 -13.19
CA VAL A 152 5.90 -3.89 -12.51
C VAL A 152 5.68 -2.77 -13.52
N GLU A 153 4.59 -2.02 -13.37
CA GLU A 153 4.28 -0.88 -14.24
C GLU A 153 4.78 0.40 -13.59
N GLN A 154 5.65 1.11 -14.30
CA GLN A 154 6.16 2.40 -13.84
C GLN A 154 5.17 3.51 -14.17
N VAL A 155 4.73 4.24 -13.15
CA VAL A 155 3.80 5.36 -13.27
C VAL A 155 4.34 6.63 -12.60
N GLU A 156 3.66 7.74 -12.81
CA GLU A 156 3.99 9.01 -12.16
C GLU A 156 3.65 8.99 -10.67
N ASP A 157 4.51 9.57 -9.84
CA ASP A 157 4.34 9.63 -8.39
C ASP A 157 3.15 10.52 -8.02
N ARG A 158 2.07 9.89 -7.56
CA ARG A 158 0.82 10.52 -7.13
C ARG A 158 0.21 9.69 -6.00
N VAL A 159 -0.54 10.34 -5.12
CA VAL A 159 -1.31 9.63 -4.08
C VAL A 159 -2.18 8.54 -4.71
N ALA A 160 -2.08 7.32 -4.16
CA ALA A 160 -2.77 6.11 -4.58
C ALA A 160 -2.51 5.64 -6.03
N LEU A 161 -1.43 6.15 -6.65
CA LEU A 161 -1.02 5.84 -8.03
C LEU A 161 -2.22 5.79 -9.00
N VAL A 162 -2.37 4.70 -9.77
CA VAL A 162 -3.42 4.60 -10.79
C VAL A 162 -4.53 3.67 -10.33
N SER A 163 -4.20 2.40 -10.07
CA SER A 163 -5.17 1.35 -9.72
C SER A 163 -5.97 1.65 -8.45
N ALA A 164 -5.29 1.95 -7.34
CA ALA A 164 -5.94 2.20 -6.06
C ALA A 164 -6.81 3.46 -6.10
N ARG A 165 -6.35 4.53 -6.77
CA ARG A 165 -7.15 5.73 -7.04
C ARG A 165 -8.45 5.42 -7.80
N ILE A 166 -8.35 4.69 -8.91
CA ILE A 166 -9.52 4.38 -9.75
C ILE A 166 -10.49 3.47 -8.99
N LEU A 167 -9.97 2.45 -8.31
CA LEU A 167 -10.76 1.53 -7.51
C LEU A 167 -11.53 2.26 -6.39
N ALA A 168 -10.85 3.11 -5.62
CA ALA A 168 -11.48 3.88 -4.56
C ALA A 168 -12.64 4.73 -5.09
N MET A 169 -12.48 5.34 -6.27
CA MET A 169 -13.55 6.11 -6.91
C MET A 169 -14.74 5.25 -7.37
N ILE A 170 -14.49 4.07 -7.94
CA ILE A 170 -15.55 3.12 -8.32
C ILE A 170 -16.35 2.69 -7.08
N ILE A 171 -15.66 2.36 -6.00
CA ILE A 171 -16.28 1.96 -4.72
C ILE A 171 -17.07 3.13 -4.13
N ASN A 172 -16.51 4.34 -4.14
CA ASN A 172 -17.16 5.53 -3.62
C ASN A 172 -18.50 5.79 -4.35
N GLU A 173 -18.51 5.68 -5.67
CA GLU A 173 -19.71 5.83 -6.49
C GLU A 173 -20.75 4.74 -6.19
N ALA A 174 -20.33 3.48 -6.04
CA ALA A 174 -21.22 2.39 -5.65
C ALA A 174 -21.87 2.67 -4.28
N ALA A 175 -21.12 3.20 -3.32
CA ALA A 175 -21.66 3.59 -2.01
C ALA A 175 -22.63 4.78 -2.10
N PHE A 176 -22.43 5.73 -3.04
CA PHE A 176 -23.41 6.78 -3.33
C PHE A 176 -24.71 6.19 -3.89
N ALA A 177 -24.63 5.27 -4.84
CA ALA A 177 -25.81 4.61 -5.42
C ALA A 177 -26.65 3.87 -4.36
N VAL A 178 -26.00 3.23 -3.37
CA VAL A 178 -26.71 2.67 -2.21
C VAL A 178 -27.37 3.77 -1.38
N MET A 179 -26.62 4.82 -1.03
CA MET A 179 -27.10 5.91 -0.17
C MET A 179 -28.27 6.69 -0.79
N GLU A 180 -28.33 6.76 -2.11
CA GLU A 180 -29.37 7.44 -2.89
C GLU A 180 -30.55 6.52 -3.26
N ASP A 181 -30.59 5.31 -2.69
CA ASP A 181 -31.63 4.30 -2.92
C ASP A 181 -31.81 3.93 -4.40
N VAL A 182 -30.73 3.97 -5.20
CA VAL A 182 -30.75 3.59 -6.62
C VAL A 182 -30.99 2.08 -6.77
N ALA A 183 -30.30 1.28 -5.94
CA ALA A 183 -30.44 -0.17 -5.84
C ALA A 183 -29.78 -0.68 -4.55
N ASP A 184 -30.13 -1.91 -4.15
CA ASP A 184 -29.47 -2.60 -3.03
C ASP A 184 -28.02 -2.95 -3.39
N ALA A 185 -27.17 -3.11 -2.36
CA ALA A 185 -25.74 -3.38 -2.54
C ALA A 185 -25.46 -4.60 -3.42
N SER A 186 -26.21 -5.70 -3.22
CA SER A 186 -26.07 -6.92 -4.02
C SER A 186 -26.47 -6.74 -5.49
N ASP A 187 -27.43 -5.86 -5.77
CA ASP A 187 -27.89 -5.58 -7.13
C ASP A 187 -26.87 -4.72 -7.87
N ILE A 188 -26.28 -3.72 -7.21
CA ILE A 188 -25.17 -2.92 -7.74
C ILE A 188 -23.98 -3.83 -8.09
N ASP A 189 -23.60 -4.71 -7.17
CA ASP A 189 -22.52 -5.67 -7.41
C ASP A 189 -22.81 -6.61 -8.58
N THR A 190 -24.05 -7.09 -8.68
CA THR A 190 -24.49 -7.94 -9.80
C THR A 190 -24.44 -7.18 -11.12
N ALA A 191 -24.90 -5.93 -11.14
CA ALA A 191 -24.87 -5.06 -12.31
C ALA A 191 -23.43 -4.80 -12.78
N MET A 192 -22.48 -4.55 -11.88
CA MET A 192 -21.08 -4.31 -12.25
C MET A 192 -20.37 -5.59 -12.70
N LYS A 193 -20.60 -6.72 -12.03
CA LYS A 193 -20.03 -8.01 -12.46
C LYS A 193 -20.55 -8.41 -13.84
N LEU A 194 -21.87 -8.41 -14.05
CA LEU A 194 -22.47 -8.92 -15.29
C LEU A 194 -22.54 -7.88 -16.41
N GLY A 195 -22.61 -6.60 -16.07
CA GLY A 195 -22.76 -5.49 -17.02
C GLY A 195 -21.43 -4.89 -17.48
N THR A 196 -20.41 -4.85 -16.62
CA THR A 196 -19.09 -4.28 -16.94
C THR A 196 -17.95 -5.29 -16.85
N ASN A 197 -18.26 -6.56 -16.58
CA ASN A 197 -17.31 -7.67 -16.53
C ASN A 197 -16.20 -7.47 -15.48
N TYR A 198 -16.53 -6.81 -14.35
CA TYR A 198 -15.62 -6.80 -13.21
C TYR A 198 -15.53 -8.21 -12.60
N PRO A 199 -14.35 -8.65 -12.15
CA PRO A 199 -14.19 -9.97 -11.53
C PRO A 199 -14.98 -10.09 -10.22
N GLU A 200 -15.27 -8.95 -9.59
CA GLU A 200 -16.00 -8.84 -8.35
C GLU A 200 -16.73 -7.49 -8.30
N GLY A 201 -17.75 -7.40 -7.46
CA GLY A 201 -18.54 -6.17 -7.35
C GLY A 201 -17.82 -5.12 -6.50
N PRO A 202 -18.06 -3.83 -6.73
CA PRO A 202 -17.41 -2.76 -5.97
C PRO A 202 -17.70 -2.79 -4.47
N LEU A 203 -18.88 -3.24 -4.05
CA LEU A 203 -19.22 -3.31 -2.63
C LEU A 203 -18.63 -4.58 -1.98
N ALA A 204 -18.57 -5.69 -2.70
CA ALA A 204 -17.76 -6.85 -2.27
C ALA A 204 -16.27 -6.49 -2.13
N TRP A 205 -15.71 -5.68 -3.04
CA TRP A 205 -14.33 -5.20 -2.91
C TRP A 205 -14.10 -4.41 -1.61
N VAL A 206 -15.00 -3.50 -1.25
CA VAL A 206 -14.81 -2.75 0.00
C VAL A 206 -14.92 -3.64 1.24
N ASP A 207 -15.77 -4.67 1.20
CA ASP A 207 -15.90 -5.61 2.31
C ASP A 207 -14.68 -6.50 2.49
N ARG A 208 -13.97 -6.78 1.38
CA ARG A 208 -12.71 -7.51 1.40
C ARG A 208 -11.54 -6.63 1.86
N ILE A 209 -11.43 -5.41 1.33
CA ILE A 209 -10.29 -4.49 1.58
C ILE A 209 -10.41 -3.82 2.96
N GLY A 210 -11.61 -3.43 3.35
CA GLY A 210 -11.87 -2.56 4.49
C GLY A 210 -12.34 -1.17 4.05
N ALA A 211 -13.49 -0.75 4.57
CA ALA A 211 -14.05 0.57 4.27
C ALA A 211 -13.20 1.73 4.79
N ASP A 212 -12.47 1.53 5.89
CA ASP A 212 -11.51 2.47 6.46
C ASP A 212 -10.36 2.77 5.49
N VAL A 213 -9.79 1.75 4.85
CA VAL A 213 -8.72 1.91 3.85
C VAL A 213 -9.20 2.73 2.66
N ILE A 214 -10.38 2.40 2.11
CA ILE A 214 -10.94 3.16 0.98
C ILE A 214 -11.24 4.61 1.36
N VAL A 215 -11.79 4.84 2.56
CA VAL A 215 -12.03 6.20 3.07
C VAL A 215 -10.72 6.97 3.24
N GLY A 216 -9.66 6.33 3.73
CA GLY A 216 -8.33 6.92 3.86
C GLY A 216 -7.79 7.37 2.50
N ILE A 217 -7.83 6.49 1.49
CA ILE A 217 -7.41 6.82 0.11
C ILE A 217 -8.18 8.04 -0.42
N LEU A 218 -9.50 8.07 -0.22
CA LEU A 218 -10.34 9.17 -0.69
C LEU A 218 -10.02 10.49 0.04
N TYR A 219 -9.72 10.45 1.34
CA TYR A 219 -9.28 11.65 2.06
C TYR A 219 -7.92 12.16 1.56
N ALA A 220 -6.94 11.27 1.38
CA ALA A 220 -5.63 11.64 0.87
C ALA A 220 -5.72 12.25 -0.54
N LEU A 221 -6.53 11.64 -1.42
CA LEU A 221 -6.82 12.21 -2.75
C LEU A 221 -7.52 13.57 -2.65
N HIS A 222 -8.49 13.72 -1.74
CA HIS A 222 -9.19 14.98 -1.56
C HIS A 222 -8.26 16.08 -1.02
N GLU A 223 -7.33 15.75 -0.14
CA GLU A 223 -6.32 16.66 0.38
C GLU A 223 -5.32 17.09 -0.70
N GLU A 224 -4.79 16.14 -1.46
CA GLU A 224 -3.82 16.38 -2.54
C GLU A 224 -4.39 17.27 -3.65
N TYR A 225 -5.62 16.99 -4.10
CA TYR A 225 -6.21 17.67 -5.27
C TYR A 225 -7.16 18.81 -4.92
N GLY A 226 -7.74 18.83 -3.70
CA GLY A 226 -8.78 19.79 -3.32
C GLY A 226 -10.06 19.67 -4.15
N GLU A 227 -10.28 18.52 -4.81
CA GLU A 227 -11.40 18.31 -5.73
C GLU A 227 -12.54 17.52 -5.07
N GLU A 228 -13.75 18.06 -5.15
CA GLU A 228 -14.97 17.47 -4.57
C GLU A 228 -15.27 16.04 -5.07
N ARG A 229 -14.78 15.67 -6.27
CA ARG A 229 -14.96 14.30 -6.79
C ARG A 229 -14.34 13.23 -5.87
N TYR A 230 -13.32 13.58 -5.08
CA TYR A 230 -12.69 12.65 -4.13
C TYR A 230 -13.37 12.64 -2.76
N ARG A 231 -14.43 13.45 -2.54
CA ARG A 231 -15.09 13.48 -1.25
C ARG A 231 -15.64 12.08 -0.91
N PRO A 232 -15.30 11.51 0.26
CA PRO A 232 -15.85 10.22 0.66
C PRO A 232 -17.37 10.29 0.86
N CYS A 233 -18.06 9.26 0.36
CA CYS A 233 -19.48 9.03 0.60
C CYS A 233 -19.77 8.97 2.11
N VAL A 234 -20.87 9.59 2.54
CA VAL A 234 -21.23 9.65 3.97
C VAL A 234 -21.57 8.26 4.50
N LEU A 235 -22.25 7.43 3.71
CA LEU A 235 -22.58 6.05 4.07
C LEU A 235 -21.30 5.21 4.24
N LEU A 236 -20.37 5.31 3.28
CA LEU A 236 -19.09 4.60 3.34
C LEU A 236 -18.30 4.95 4.61
N LYS A 237 -18.27 6.23 5.01
CA LYS A 237 -17.66 6.66 6.28
C LYS A 237 -18.35 6.05 7.51
N GLN A 238 -19.67 5.87 7.47
CA GLN A 238 -20.39 5.23 8.59
C GLN A 238 -20.04 3.75 8.69
N TYR A 239 -19.90 3.06 7.56
CA TYR A 239 -19.51 1.65 7.51
C TYR A 239 -18.09 1.43 8.03
N ALA A 240 -17.15 2.28 7.61
CA ALA A 240 -15.79 2.30 8.14
C ALA A 240 -15.77 2.43 9.67
N ARG A 241 -16.48 3.43 10.22
CA ARG A 241 -16.55 3.65 11.67
C ARG A 241 -17.25 2.52 12.43
N ALA A 242 -18.18 1.83 11.77
CA ALA A 242 -18.95 0.76 12.37
C ALA A 242 -18.27 -0.62 12.23
N GLY A 243 -17.20 -0.73 11.43
CA GLY A 243 -16.59 -2.00 11.07
C GLY A 243 -17.58 -2.95 10.39
N LYS A 244 -18.42 -2.44 9.48
CA LYS A 244 -19.48 -3.20 8.81
C LYS A 244 -19.20 -3.42 7.32
N SER A 245 -19.75 -4.52 6.83
CA SER A 245 -19.79 -4.91 5.41
C SER A 245 -21.09 -4.51 4.73
N PHE A 246 -21.03 -4.20 3.43
CA PHE A 246 -22.16 -3.87 2.57
C PHE A 246 -22.96 -5.09 2.10
N VAL A 247 -22.29 -6.22 1.81
CA VAL A 247 -22.88 -7.46 1.27
C VAL A 247 -22.71 -8.67 2.19
#